data_AF-A0A164PGT3-F1
#
_entry.id   AF-A0A164PGT3-F1
#
_cell.length_a   1.000
_cell.length_b   1.000
_cell.length_c   1.000
_cell.angle_alpha   90.00
_cell.angle_beta   90.00
_cell.angle_gamma   90.00
#
_symmetry.space_group_name_H-M   'P 1'
#
loop_
_entity.id
_entity.type
_entity.pdbx_description
1 polymer ?
#
loop_
_entity_poly.entity_id
_entity_poly.type
_entity_poly.pdbx_seq_one_letter_code
_entity_poly.pdbx_strand_id
1 'polypeptide(L)'
;MNQHGVVYGSLKLIGECPSPTFLLKGFRIWQRWYVQVYCIFNEFHVLPKRRQSFHLEQRMNLKTFMALTVLIAALQTGKSSQSQRRSREFEVKSPQSNVAETIDTNYQTLTSKVSSMVTVLNSCERERDMLKKLVNGGKKNNEETTLKLKALINACEQESSKANAIADQSLRKLEEEHKLLFNYMVTSELGTPYPGVAKYTNYISTRFRMQPLTQHQALKPEFGPVMNDVINFRYRINIPKCMEVATGNDQRPSIFIAIISAAENSRKRNAIRNTWRQHLRTVRDKRGFYFIHFGFFLGIPNDMAAQKLIEDETNTHKDIIQIDMQDSYRNLTLKVAGVLNWINGNCKATNFVFKVDDDIYVNVHNLAYFVELNRQERNIFGRIPRDRYDNNWGPMRDGQHGISLDAWPWTTYPDYIQGSAYLIHGDLILPLLAAFQTTPMIPFEDVFLTGIAAEKAGIKKRFSQDQPSILANYAVDDVCDAHNFIAWVGQSLPHQEVDNFYRGASVCYVKNSLGMKTKVDYANALPFRFSA
;
A
#
# COMPACT_ATOMS: atom_id res chain seq x y z
N MET A 1 -21.88 -54.04 -26.71
CA MET A 1 -22.10 -55.34 -26.03
C MET A 1 -22.50 -55.01 -24.60
N ASN A 2 -23.77 -54.77 -24.26
CA ASN A 2 -25.05 -55.51 -24.43
C ASN A 2 -25.42 -56.19 -23.09
N GLN A 3 -26.67 -56.19 -22.58
CA GLN A 3 -27.90 -55.55 -23.06
C GLN A 3 -28.96 -55.36 -21.93
N HIS A 4 -30.01 -54.59 -22.27
CA HIS A 4 -31.13 -54.03 -21.49
C HIS A 4 -32.14 -54.96 -20.76
N GLY A 5 -33.03 -54.33 -19.96
CA GLY A 5 -34.39 -54.81 -19.61
C GLY A 5 -34.76 -54.56 -18.12
N VAL A 6 -35.41 -53.47 -17.64
CA VAL A 6 -36.61 -52.68 -18.03
C VAL A 6 -37.96 -53.35 -17.67
N VAL A 7 -38.78 -52.70 -16.81
CA VAL A 7 -40.23 -52.41 -16.95
C VAL A 7 -40.80 -51.73 -15.66
N TYR A 8 -41.91 -51.00 -15.80
CA TYR A 8 -42.61 -50.18 -14.80
C TYR A 8 -43.62 -50.95 -13.91
N GLY A 9 -44.05 -50.34 -12.80
CA GLY A 9 -45.31 -50.66 -12.11
C GLY A 9 -45.64 -49.65 -10.99
N SER A 10 -46.80 -48.98 -11.05
CA SER A 10 -47.20 -47.95 -10.07
C SER A 10 -48.69 -48.05 -9.70
N LEU A 11 -49.01 -47.78 -8.43
CA LEU A 11 -50.39 -47.66 -7.93
C LEU A 11 -50.45 -46.78 -6.65
N LYS A 12 -51.65 -46.37 -6.23
CA LYS A 12 -51.87 -45.10 -5.53
C LYS A 12 -53.07 -45.14 -4.56
N LEU A 13 -52.93 -44.47 -3.41
CA LEU A 13 -53.98 -43.97 -2.48
C LEU A 13 -54.90 -44.98 -1.75
N ILE A 14 -55.06 -44.78 -0.43
CA ILE A 14 -56.27 -44.30 0.31
C ILE A 14 -56.13 -44.73 1.79
N GLY A 15 -56.52 -43.88 2.74
CA GLY A 15 -56.58 -44.18 4.18
C GLY A 15 -56.67 -42.90 5.02
N GLU A 16 -57.66 -42.82 5.92
CA GLU A 16 -58.06 -41.58 6.61
C GLU A 16 -57.73 -41.57 8.12
N CYS A 17 -57.92 -40.41 8.77
CA CYS A 17 -57.73 -40.21 10.21
C CYS A 17 -58.76 -40.97 11.06
N PRO A 18 -58.51 -41.09 12.38
CA PRO A 18 -59.34 -40.27 13.26
C PRO A 18 -58.60 -39.57 14.42
N SER A 19 -59.30 -38.61 15.02
CA SER A 19 -59.07 -37.95 16.32
C SER A 19 -60.46 -37.83 17.00
N PRO A 20 -60.67 -37.22 18.19
CA PRO A 20 -59.72 -36.53 19.09
C PRO A 20 -59.90 -36.89 20.59
N THR A 21 -59.20 -36.20 21.49
CA THR A 21 -59.78 -35.79 22.78
C THR A 21 -59.09 -34.53 23.35
N PHE A 22 -59.80 -33.78 24.21
CA PHE A 22 -59.46 -32.44 24.70
C PHE A 22 -58.67 -32.47 26.03
N LEU A 23 -57.89 -31.40 26.33
CA LEU A 23 -58.25 -30.47 27.42
C LEU A 23 -57.41 -29.17 27.42
N LEU A 24 -57.87 -28.17 28.18
CA LEU A 24 -57.46 -26.75 28.13
C LEU A 24 -56.70 -26.28 29.38
N LYS A 25 -55.83 -25.25 29.18
CA LYS A 25 -55.28 -24.21 30.10
C LYS A 25 -53.76 -24.01 29.84
N GLY A 26 -53.18 -22.81 29.87
CA GLY A 26 -53.78 -21.47 29.94
C GLY A 26 -52.74 -20.35 30.21
N PHE A 27 -52.59 -19.42 29.25
CA PHE A 27 -51.89 -18.12 29.34
C PHE A 27 -50.34 -18.04 29.48
N ARG A 28 -49.80 -16.98 28.83
CA ARG A 28 -48.47 -16.33 28.98
C ARG A 28 -47.18 -17.14 28.71
N ILE A 29 -46.58 -16.91 27.53
CA ILE A 29 -45.16 -16.48 27.41
C ILE A 29 -45.10 -15.42 26.29
N TRP A 30 -44.44 -14.30 26.56
CA TRP A 30 -44.04 -13.30 25.55
C TRP A 30 -42.68 -12.71 25.93
N GLN A 31 -41.61 -13.49 25.76
CA GLN A 31 -40.21 -13.03 25.67
C GLN A 31 -39.27 -14.20 25.34
N ARG A 32 -38.10 -13.88 24.76
CA ARG A 32 -36.96 -14.76 24.42
C ARG A 32 -37.21 -15.81 23.33
N TRP A 33 -36.93 -15.39 22.09
CA TRP A 33 -36.15 -16.20 21.15
C TRP A 33 -35.00 -15.34 20.61
N TYR A 34 -33.76 -15.78 20.80
CA TYR A 34 -32.57 -15.21 20.15
C TYR A 34 -31.46 -16.26 20.16
N VAL A 35 -30.74 -16.40 19.03
CA VAL A 35 -29.67 -17.40 18.75
C VAL A 35 -30.16 -18.87 18.88
N GLN A 36 -30.12 -19.73 17.85
CA GLN A 36 -28.90 -20.16 17.18
C GLN A 36 -29.20 -20.96 15.90
N VAL A 37 -28.69 -20.52 14.74
CA VAL A 37 -28.44 -21.36 13.55
C VAL A 37 -27.12 -20.92 12.93
N TYR A 38 -26.09 -21.76 12.98
CA TYR A 38 -24.83 -21.57 12.26
C TYR A 38 -24.07 -22.91 12.10
N CYS A 39 -23.21 -22.98 11.08
CA CYS A 39 -22.22 -24.04 10.75
C CYS A 39 -22.65 -25.17 9.79
N ILE A 40 -21.62 -25.92 9.32
CA ILE A 40 -21.56 -26.86 8.18
C ILE A 40 -21.42 -26.07 6.85
N PHE A 41 -20.36 -26.22 6.03
CA PHE A 41 -19.19 -27.13 5.96
C PHE A 41 -18.04 -26.40 5.18
N ASN A 42 -16.76 -26.78 5.09
CA ASN A 42 -15.83 -27.77 5.74
C ASN A 42 -14.37 -27.25 5.43
N GLU A 43 -13.20 -27.85 5.70
CA GLU A 43 -12.69 -29.10 6.32
C GLU A 43 -11.22 -28.88 6.80
N PHE A 44 -10.57 -29.92 7.35
CA PHE A 44 -9.11 -30.07 7.59
C PHE A 44 -8.48 -29.21 8.72
N HIS A 45 -7.33 -29.57 9.32
CA HIS A 45 -6.50 -30.79 9.23
C HIS A 45 -6.01 -31.25 10.64
N VAL A 46 -6.10 -32.56 10.90
CA VAL A 46 -5.12 -33.43 11.60
C VAL A 46 -4.51 -32.98 12.97
N LEU A 47 -5.10 -33.53 14.06
CA LEU A 47 -4.47 -34.24 15.22
C LEU A 47 -3.41 -33.54 16.13
N PRO A 48 -3.09 -34.04 17.37
CA PRO A 48 -3.50 -35.30 18.04
C PRO A 48 -4.15 -35.15 19.46
N LYS A 49 -4.36 -36.29 20.16
CA LYS A 49 -5.10 -36.43 21.46
C LYS A 49 -4.21 -36.77 22.68
N ARG A 50 -4.65 -36.38 23.90
CA ARG A 50 -4.58 -37.06 25.26
C ARG A 50 -4.71 -35.98 26.36
N ARG A 51 -5.22 -36.18 27.60
CA ARG A 51 -5.79 -37.28 28.44
C ARG A 51 -6.94 -36.65 29.31
N GLN A 52 -8.04 -37.33 29.66
CA GLN A 52 -8.29 -38.02 30.96
C GLN A 52 -7.78 -37.30 32.25
N SER A 53 -8.47 -37.20 33.40
CA SER A 53 -9.91 -37.31 33.82
C SER A 53 -9.99 -37.35 35.36
N PHE A 54 -10.98 -36.71 36.04
CA PHE A 54 -11.79 -37.23 37.20
C PHE A 54 -12.70 -36.15 37.86
N HIS A 55 -13.55 -36.57 38.81
CA HIS A 55 -14.54 -35.80 39.61
C HIS A 55 -13.88 -35.03 40.80
N LEU A 56 -14.55 -34.26 41.70
CA LEU A 56 -15.93 -34.33 42.25
C LEU A 56 -16.44 -32.99 42.88
N GLU A 57 -17.74 -32.73 42.70
CA GLU A 57 -18.73 -32.01 43.55
C GLU A 57 -18.66 -30.57 44.15
N GLN A 58 -19.87 -29.98 44.17
CA GLN A 58 -20.52 -29.06 45.12
C GLN A 58 -20.19 -27.54 45.26
N ARG A 59 -21.08 -26.76 44.62
CA ARG A 59 -21.84 -25.58 45.12
C ARG A 59 -21.09 -24.35 45.71
N MET A 60 -21.03 -23.31 44.88
CA MET A 60 -20.89 -21.90 45.28
C MET A 60 -22.02 -21.39 46.19
N ASN A 61 -21.70 -20.49 47.13
CA ASN A 61 -22.23 -19.11 47.07
C ASN A 61 -21.43 -18.12 47.94
N LEU A 62 -20.79 -17.12 47.33
CA LEU A 62 -19.93 -16.13 48.02
C LEU A 62 -20.17 -14.68 47.54
N LYS A 63 -21.42 -14.32 47.20
CA LYS A 63 -21.78 -12.95 46.78
C LYS A 63 -22.67 -12.20 47.79
N THR A 64 -22.95 -12.80 48.95
CA THR A 64 -23.88 -12.25 49.95
C THR A 64 -23.18 -11.75 51.22
N PHE A 65 -21.84 -11.81 51.31
CA PHE A 65 -21.11 -11.61 52.59
C PHE A 65 -20.19 -10.38 52.66
N MET A 66 -19.81 -9.76 51.54
CA MET A 66 -18.87 -8.62 51.52
C MET A 66 -19.41 -7.38 50.80
N ALA A 67 -20.69 -7.09 51.01
CA ALA A 67 -21.27 -5.77 50.76
C ALA A 67 -21.27 -4.87 52.03
N LEU A 68 -20.68 -5.34 53.14
CA LEU A 68 -20.86 -4.75 54.48
C LEU A 68 -19.56 -4.43 55.25
N THR A 69 -18.43 -4.29 54.56
CA THR A 69 -17.22 -3.62 55.08
C THR A 69 -16.89 -2.39 54.24
N VAL A 70 -17.92 -1.58 54.00
CA VAL A 70 -17.83 -0.25 53.39
C VAL A 70 -16.97 0.64 54.27
N LEU A 71 -15.79 1.02 53.78
CA LEU A 71 -15.16 2.36 53.76
C LEU A 71 -15.24 3.28 55.01
N ILE A 72 -15.62 2.79 56.19
CA ILE A 72 -15.76 3.56 57.44
C ILE A 72 -14.84 2.95 58.52
N ALA A 73 -13.57 2.76 58.17
CA ALA A 73 -12.45 2.53 59.09
C ALA A 73 -11.15 2.90 58.39
N ALA A 74 -10.27 3.67 59.06
CA ALA A 74 -8.99 4.19 58.56
C ALA A 74 -9.05 4.90 57.18
N LEU A 75 -9.16 6.22 57.05
CA LEU A 75 -8.68 7.31 57.90
C LEU A 75 -7.19 7.20 58.31
N GLN A 76 -6.40 8.12 57.76
CA GLN A 76 -5.27 8.80 58.43
C GLN A 76 -4.14 7.93 59.02
N THR A 77 -2.99 7.87 58.34
CA THR A 77 -1.73 8.55 58.73
C THR A 77 -0.55 8.13 57.83
N GLY A 78 0.56 8.90 57.86
CA GLY A 78 1.85 8.50 57.29
C GLY A 78 2.39 9.40 56.17
N LYS A 79 3.32 10.30 56.51
CA LYS A 79 4.23 10.96 55.55
C LYS A 79 5.62 10.34 55.67
N SER A 80 6.32 10.16 54.56
CA SER A 80 7.79 10.31 54.49
C SER A 80 8.21 10.58 53.04
N SER A 81 9.41 11.14 52.86
CA SER A 81 9.92 11.66 51.58
C SER A 81 11.20 10.98 51.15
N GLN A 82 11.45 10.93 49.84
CA GLN A 82 12.70 11.44 49.26
C GLN A 82 12.60 11.62 47.74
N SER A 83 13.63 12.23 47.14
CA SER A 83 13.58 12.88 45.83
C SER A 83 14.33 12.14 44.73
N GLN A 84 13.80 12.17 43.50
CA GLN A 84 14.63 12.16 42.30
C GLN A 84 14.02 13.03 41.20
N ARG A 85 14.89 13.75 40.46
CA ARG A 85 14.48 14.66 39.38
C ARG A 85 14.02 13.85 38.16
N ARG A 86 12.84 14.18 37.62
CA ARG A 86 12.52 14.01 36.21
C ARG A 86 11.85 15.28 35.71
N SER A 87 12.40 15.85 34.64
CA SER A 87 11.79 16.95 33.92
C SER A 87 10.42 16.51 33.41
N ARG A 88 9.36 17.23 33.79
CA ARG A 88 8.09 17.19 33.08
C ARG A 88 7.98 18.48 32.31
N GLU A 89 8.09 18.40 31.00
CA GLU A 89 7.51 19.40 30.13
C GLU A 89 6.00 19.35 30.38
N PHE A 90 5.46 20.42 30.97
CA PHE A 90 4.02 20.61 31.00
C PHE A 90 3.60 21.11 29.63
N GLU A 91 3.29 20.17 28.75
CA GLU A 91 2.66 20.46 27.46
C GLU A 91 1.24 21.02 27.74
N VAL A 92 1.14 22.35 27.76
CA VAL A 92 -0.13 23.05 27.99
C VAL A 92 -0.97 22.93 26.71
N LYS A 93 -1.69 21.81 26.60
CA LYS A 93 -2.73 21.59 25.58
C LYS A 93 -3.62 22.85 25.48
N SER A 94 -3.57 23.51 24.32
CA SER A 94 -4.34 24.74 24.10
C SER A 94 -5.85 24.45 24.12
N PRO A 95 -6.72 25.44 24.40
CA PRO A 95 -8.17 25.24 24.37
C PRO A 95 -8.69 24.66 23.04
N GLN A 96 -8.00 24.94 21.93
CA GLN A 96 -8.31 24.40 20.60
C GLN A 96 -8.03 22.88 20.49
N SER A 97 -7.00 22.37 21.16
CA SER A 97 -6.66 20.94 21.13
C SER A 97 -7.76 20.05 21.74
N ASN A 98 -8.37 20.49 22.85
CA ASN A 98 -9.51 19.80 23.45
C ASN A 98 -10.74 19.76 22.52
N VAL A 99 -10.94 20.78 21.68
CA VAL A 99 -12.03 20.80 20.68
C VAL A 99 -11.78 19.76 19.60
N ALA A 100 -10.57 19.70 19.04
CA ALA A 100 -10.22 18.70 18.02
C ALA A 100 -10.35 17.26 18.54
N GLU A 101 -9.84 17.00 19.75
CA GLU A 101 -9.90 15.68 20.41
C GLU A 101 -11.35 15.27 20.73
N THR A 102 -12.22 16.23 21.05
CA THR A 102 -13.67 16.01 21.22
C THR A 102 -14.36 15.70 19.89
N ILE A 103 -14.05 16.42 18.82
CA ILE A 103 -14.66 16.21 17.49
C ILE A 103 -14.24 14.85 16.91
N ASP A 104 -12.96 14.46 16.99
CA ASP A 104 -12.55 13.12 16.56
C ASP A 104 -13.23 12.03 17.40
N THR A 105 -13.25 12.16 18.74
CA THR A 105 -13.96 11.21 19.61
C THR A 105 -15.45 11.06 19.22
N ASN A 106 -16.12 12.17 18.88
CA ASN A 106 -17.49 12.14 18.36
C ASN A 106 -17.56 11.44 17.00
N TYR A 107 -16.67 11.78 16.06
CA TYR A 107 -16.61 11.22 14.71
C TYR A 107 -16.39 9.69 14.71
N GLN A 108 -15.44 9.19 15.49
CA GLN A 108 -15.20 7.75 15.67
C GLN A 108 -16.44 7.07 16.30
N THR A 109 -17.05 7.70 17.30
CA THR A 109 -18.25 7.18 17.98
C THR A 109 -19.47 7.10 17.05
N LEU A 110 -19.71 8.11 16.20
CA LEU A 110 -20.78 8.06 15.19
C LEU A 110 -20.47 7.04 14.11
N THR A 111 -19.23 6.97 13.61
CA THR A 111 -18.80 6.02 12.57
C THR A 111 -19.04 4.57 13.01
N SER A 112 -18.66 4.22 14.24
CA SER A 112 -18.92 2.90 14.83
C SER A 112 -20.42 2.58 14.93
N LYS A 113 -21.25 3.54 15.36
CA LYS A 113 -22.71 3.38 15.45
C LYS A 113 -23.36 3.20 14.08
N VAL A 114 -22.99 4.00 13.08
CA VAL A 114 -23.52 3.88 11.71
C VAL A 114 -23.12 2.53 11.10
N SER A 115 -21.88 2.09 11.28
CA SER A 115 -21.39 0.79 10.80
C SER A 115 -22.18 -0.39 11.41
N SER A 116 -22.49 -0.34 12.71
CA SER A 116 -23.28 -1.39 13.36
C SER A 116 -24.75 -1.38 12.91
N MET A 117 -25.35 -0.20 12.72
CA MET A 117 -26.72 -0.07 12.17
C MET A 117 -26.82 -0.62 10.74
N VAL A 118 -25.89 -0.28 9.85
CA VAL A 118 -25.85 -0.80 8.46
C VAL A 118 -25.71 -2.32 8.46
N THR A 119 -24.91 -2.88 9.38
CA THR A 119 -24.76 -4.34 9.51
C THR A 119 -26.06 -5.03 9.92
N VAL A 120 -26.84 -4.44 10.83
CA VAL A 120 -28.15 -4.96 11.27
C VAL A 120 -29.21 -4.82 10.17
N LEU A 121 -29.27 -3.66 9.49
CA LEU A 121 -30.14 -3.43 8.33
C LEU A 121 -29.93 -4.50 7.26
N ASN A 122 -28.67 -4.72 6.86
CA ASN A 122 -28.27 -5.77 5.93
C ASN A 122 -28.66 -7.19 6.39
N SER A 123 -28.99 -7.42 7.67
CA SER A 123 -29.57 -8.71 8.13
C SER A 123 -31.08 -8.77 7.90
N CYS A 124 -31.86 -7.77 8.35
CA CYS A 124 -33.32 -7.76 8.13
C CYS A 124 -33.66 -7.80 6.64
N GLU A 125 -32.87 -7.15 5.78
CA GLU A 125 -33.05 -7.23 4.32
C GLU A 125 -32.84 -8.65 3.75
N ARG A 126 -31.77 -9.36 4.16
CA ARG A 126 -31.52 -10.75 3.73
C ARG A 126 -32.60 -11.70 4.24
N GLU A 127 -33.06 -11.52 5.47
CA GLU A 127 -34.14 -12.31 6.08
C GLU A 127 -35.50 -12.01 5.40
N ARG A 128 -35.82 -10.74 5.15
CA ARG A 128 -36.99 -10.29 4.36
C ARG A 128 -37.01 -10.92 2.98
N ASP A 129 -35.88 -10.92 2.28
CA ASP A 129 -35.82 -11.42 0.89
C ASP A 129 -35.83 -12.95 0.83
N MET A 130 -35.37 -13.63 1.89
CA MET A 130 -35.61 -15.06 2.09
C MET A 130 -37.10 -15.35 2.37
N LEU A 131 -37.76 -14.56 3.22
CA LEU A 131 -39.20 -14.69 3.50
C LEU A 131 -40.06 -14.41 2.26
N LYS A 132 -39.74 -13.39 1.45
CA LYS A 132 -40.42 -13.10 0.17
C LYS A 132 -40.31 -14.28 -0.81
N LYS A 133 -39.14 -14.93 -0.90
CA LYS A 133 -38.96 -16.17 -1.68
C LYS A 133 -39.79 -17.33 -1.13
N LEU A 134 -39.98 -17.43 0.18
CA LEU A 134 -40.84 -18.45 0.81
C LEU A 134 -42.34 -18.21 0.60
N VAL A 135 -42.81 -16.95 0.55
CA VAL A 135 -44.19 -16.62 0.16
C VAL A 135 -44.43 -17.01 -1.30
N ASN A 136 -43.52 -16.63 -2.20
CA ASN A 136 -43.68 -16.84 -3.64
C ASN A 136 -43.39 -18.29 -4.07
N GLY A 137 -42.78 -19.11 -3.20
CA GLY A 137 -42.31 -20.47 -3.47
C GLY A 137 -43.37 -21.58 -3.50
N GLY A 138 -44.67 -21.24 -3.43
CA GLY A 138 -45.75 -22.13 -3.88
C GLY A 138 -46.04 -23.41 -3.08
N LYS A 139 -45.42 -23.65 -1.92
CA LYS A 139 -45.88 -24.71 -1.00
C LYS A 139 -47.24 -24.33 -0.40
N LYS A 140 -48.12 -25.32 -0.19
CA LYS A 140 -49.47 -25.15 0.40
C LYS A 140 -49.40 -24.69 1.87
N ASN A 141 -49.11 -23.43 2.08
CA ASN A 141 -49.26 -22.76 3.36
C ASN A 141 -50.74 -22.46 3.58
N ASN A 142 -51.24 -22.65 4.80
CA ASN A 142 -52.56 -22.16 5.21
C ASN A 142 -52.65 -20.65 4.91
N GLU A 143 -53.83 -20.16 4.52
CA GLU A 143 -54.07 -18.74 4.28
C GLU A 143 -53.67 -17.89 5.51
N GLU A 144 -53.96 -18.40 6.71
CA GLU A 144 -53.51 -17.84 7.99
C GLU A 144 -51.96 -17.74 8.11
N THR A 145 -51.22 -18.74 7.63
CA THR A 145 -49.75 -18.74 7.61
C THR A 145 -49.22 -17.71 6.60
N THR A 146 -49.85 -17.60 5.44
CA THR A 146 -49.52 -16.60 4.42
C THR A 146 -49.82 -15.18 4.92
N LEU A 147 -50.92 -14.99 5.65
CA LEU A 147 -51.26 -13.71 6.30
C LEU A 147 -50.25 -13.33 7.38
N LYS A 148 -49.84 -14.28 8.23
CA LYS A 148 -48.79 -14.09 9.24
C LYS A 148 -47.43 -13.74 8.61
N LEU A 149 -47.03 -14.38 7.51
CA LEU A 149 -45.78 -14.03 6.82
C LEU A 149 -45.85 -12.64 6.18
N LYS A 150 -46.97 -12.25 5.58
CA LYS A 150 -47.18 -10.88 5.07
C LYS A 150 -47.10 -9.84 6.20
N ALA A 151 -47.72 -10.10 7.35
CA ALA A 151 -47.62 -9.22 8.52
C ALA A 151 -46.17 -9.07 9.03
N LEU A 152 -45.40 -10.15 9.07
CA LEU A 152 -43.97 -10.12 9.44
C LEU A 152 -43.10 -9.37 8.43
N ILE A 153 -43.36 -9.51 7.12
CA ILE A 153 -42.68 -8.76 6.07
C ILE A 153 -42.96 -7.26 6.23
N ASN A 154 -44.24 -6.86 6.37
CA ASN A 154 -44.62 -5.47 6.60
C ASN A 154 -43.98 -4.88 7.87
N ALA A 155 -43.78 -5.69 8.92
CA ALA A 155 -43.12 -5.27 10.15
C ALA A 155 -41.60 -5.04 9.97
N CYS A 156 -40.85 -5.94 9.32
CA CYS A 156 -39.44 -5.68 8.98
C CYS A 156 -39.30 -4.50 8.02
N GLU A 157 -40.24 -4.29 7.09
CA GLU A 157 -40.23 -3.13 6.20
C GLU A 157 -40.51 -1.81 6.95
N GLN A 158 -41.41 -1.80 7.93
CA GLN A 158 -41.66 -0.62 8.76
C GLN A 158 -40.46 -0.30 9.70
N GLU A 159 -39.86 -1.31 10.34
CA GLU A 159 -38.67 -1.10 11.18
C GLU A 159 -37.42 -0.77 10.35
N SER A 160 -37.24 -1.37 9.17
CA SER A 160 -36.19 -1.01 8.22
C SER A 160 -36.33 0.46 7.77
N SER A 161 -37.54 0.90 7.44
CA SER A 161 -37.82 2.31 7.09
C SER A 161 -37.45 3.28 8.23
N LYS A 162 -37.80 2.96 9.49
CA LYS A 162 -37.39 3.75 10.66
C LYS A 162 -35.87 3.76 10.84
N ALA A 163 -35.23 2.59 10.76
CA ALA A 163 -33.79 2.44 10.94
C ALA A 163 -32.99 3.15 9.84
N ASN A 164 -33.47 3.14 8.59
CA ASN A 164 -32.92 3.92 7.48
C ASN A 164 -33.03 5.43 7.75
N ALA A 165 -34.19 5.93 8.18
CA ALA A 165 -34.36 7.35 8.51
C ALA A 165 -33.41 7.82 9.65
N ILE A 166 -33.17 6.96 10.65
CA ILE A 166 -32.20 7.23 11.73
C ILE A 166 -30.76 7.14 11.21
N ALA A 167 -30.45 6.21 10.30
CA ALA A 167 -29.14 6.09 9.68
C ALA A 167 -28.82 7.32 8.81
N ASP A 168 -29.77 7.77 7.98
CA ASP A 168 -29.69 8.99 7.17
C ASP A 168 -29.45 10.25 8.03
N GLN A 169 -30.17 10.38 9.16
CA GLN A 169 -29.98 11.48 10.10
C GLN A 169 -28.58 11.41 10.76
N SER A 170 -28.14 10.21 11.12
CA SER A 170 -26.82 9.98 11.72
C SER A 170 -25.68 10.24 10.73
N LEU A 171 -25.87 9.88 9.45
CA LEU A 171 -24.94 10.15 8.37
C LEU A 171 -24.82 11.66 8.12
N ARG A 172 -25.92 12.38 7.94
CA ARG A 172 -25.89 13.86 7.80
C ARG A 172 -25.17 14.55 8.96
N LYS A 173 -25.36 14.07 10.20
CA LYS A 173 -24.60 14.59 11.35
C LYS A 173 -23.10 14.26 11.25
N LEU A 174 -22.75 13.02 10.89
CA LEU A 174 -21.36 12.59 10.69
C LEU A 174 -20.65 13.43 9.62
N GLU A 175 -21.35 13.87 8.57
CA GLU A 175 -20.79 14.71 7.51
C GLU A 175 -20.48 16.14 7.96
N GLU A 176 -21.33 16.77 8.77
CA GLU A 176 -21.03 18.11 9.32
C GLU A 176 -19.93 18.04 10.40
N GLU A 177 -19.91 17.03 11.27
CA GLU A 177 -18.81 16.81 12.24
C GLU A 177 -17.47 16.56 11.50
N HIS A 178 -17.49 15.78 10.41
CA HIS A 178 -16.32 15.56 9.53
C HIS A 178 -15.82 16.84 8.86
N LYS A 179 -16.73 17.65 8.34
CA LYS A 179 -16.44 18.93 7.68
C LYS A 179 -15.86 19.95 8.66
N LEU A 180 -16.36 19.99 9.90
CA LEU A 180 -15.78 20.79 10.98
C LEU A 180 -14.36 20.30 11.34
N LEU A 181 -14.16 18.98 11.49
CA LEU A 181 -12.84 18.39 11.75
C LEU A 181 -11.84 18.72 10.64
N PHE A 182 -12.21 18.49 9.38
CA PHE A 182 -11.34 18.74 8.24
C PHE A 182 -11.01 20.23 8.09
N ASN A 183 -11.99 21.12 8.20
CA ASN A 183 -11.76 22.57 8.17
C ASN A 183 -10.79 23.02 9.29
N TYR A 184 -10.98 22.52 10.51
CA TYR A 184 -10.05 22.78 11.62
C TYR A 184 -8.63 22.31 11.29
N MET A 185 -8.48 21.09 10.77
CA MET A 185 -7.17 20.56 10.36
C MET A 185 -6.52 21.36 9.23
N VAL A 186 -7.29 21.78 8.20
CA VAL A 186 -6.74 22.66 7.15
C VAL A 186 -6.24 23.96 7.78
N THR A 187 -7.01 24.60 8.66
CA THR A 187 -6.61 25.85 9.31
C THR A 187 -5.43 25.68 10.29
N SER A 188 -5.24 24.52 10.92
CA SER A 188 -4.08 24.27 11.80
C SER A 188 -2.79 23.95 11.03
N GLU A 189 -2.90 23.36 9.84
CA GLU A 189 -1.74 22.97 9.03
C GLU A 189 -1.31 24.01 7.99
N LEU A 190 -2.22 24.88 7.54
CA LEU A 190 -1.98 25.81 6.43
C LEU A 190 -0.78 26.73 6.69
N GLY A 191 0.21 26.68 5.80
CA GLY A 191 1.40 27.52 5.88
C GLY A 191 2.50 26.99 6.82
N THR A 192 2.27 25.89 7.54
CA THR A 192 3.29 25.27 8.40
C THR A 192 4.25 24.37 7.60
N PRO A 193 5.49 24.11 8.06
CA PRO A 193 6.37 23.12 7.42
C PRO A 193 5.79 21.69 7.48
N TYR A 194 6.29 20.78 6.65
CA TYR A 194 5.88 19.37 6.68
C TYR A 194 6.08 18.76 8.09
N PRO A 195 5.04 18.15 8.70
CA PRO A 195 5.02 17.82 10.13
C PRO A 195 5.43 16.38 10.46
N GLY A 196 5.97 15.64 9.50
CA GLY A 196 6.25 14.21 9.63
C GLY A 196 5.07 13.30 9.26
N VAL A 197 5.40 12.07 8.88
CA VAL A 197 4.51 11.13 8.20
C VAL A 197 3.29 10.75 9.03
N ALA A 198 3.39 10.74 10.36
CA ALA A 198 2.25 10.41 11.24
C ALA A 198 1.11 11.44 11.11
N LYS A 199 1.44 12.74 11.14
CA LYS A 199 0.44 13.82 11.05
C LYS A 199 -0.06 13.99 9.61
N TYR A 200 0.82 13.82 8.62
CA TYR A 200 0.45 13.67 7.20
C TYR A 200 -0.57 12.54 6.98
N THR A 201 -0.30 11.35 7.53
CA THR A 201 -1.16 10.16 7.38
C THR A 201 -2.55 10.44 7.94
N ASN A 202 -2.63 11.04 9.13
CA ASN A 202 -3.90 11.42 9.73
C ASN A 202 -4.66 12.45 8.87
N TYR A 203 -3.99 13.53 8.46
CA TYR A 203 -4.59 14.58 7.64
C TYR A 203 -5.19 14.06 6.33
N ILE A 204 -4.43 13.26 5.56
CA ILE A 204 -4.92 12.76 4.27
C ILE A 204 -5.99 11.67 4.45
N SER A 205 -5.87 10.82 5.48
CA SER A 205 -6.90 9.81 5.80
C SER A 205 -8.23 10.49 6.16
N THR A 206 -8.19 11.54 6.99
CA THR A 206 -9.37 12.33 7.34
C THR A 206 -9.93 13.06 6.12
N ARG A 207 -9.10 13.72 5.30
CA ARG A 207 -9.55 14.41 4.07
C ARG A 207 -10.37 13.50 3.16
N PHE A 208 -9.89 12.29 2.90
CA PHE A 208 -10.53 11.32 2.02
C PHE A 208 -11.52 10.35 2.72
N ARG A 209 -11.78 10.53 4.03
CA ARG A 209 -12.61 9.61 4.86
C ARG A 209 -12.15 8.14 4.79
N MET A 210 -10.85 7.90 4.61
CA MET A 210 -10.31 6.55 4.38
C MET A 210 -10.57 5.62 5.56
N GLN A 211 -10.90 4.36 5.25
CA GLN A 211 -11.13 3.30 6.24
C GLN A 211 -10.15 2.14 6.00
N PRO A 212 -9.67 1.46 7.06
CA PRO A 212 -8.76 0.32 6.92
C PRO A 212 -9.34 -0.83 6.08
N LEU A 213 -8.51 -1.41 5.20
CA LEU A 213 -8.86 -2.57 4.39
C LEU A 213 -8.80 -3.87 5.22
N THR A 214 -9.84 -4.12 6.01
CA THR A 214 -9.93 -5.23 6.99
C THR A 214 -9.73 -6.65 6.41
N GLN A 215 -9.85 -6.82 5.10
CA GLN A 215 -9.65 -8.10 4.41
C GLN A 215 -8.18 -8.40 4.05
N HIS A 216 -7.27 -7.43 4.22
CA HIS A 216 -5.87 -7.52 3.80
C HIS A 216 -4.93 -7.62 5.01
N GLN A 217 -4.03 -8.60 4.99
CA GLN A 217 -3.00 -8.72 6.02
C GLN A 217 -1.91 -7.64 5.82
N ALA A 218 -1.51 -6.98 6.92
CA ALA A 218 -0.38 -6.07 6.90
C ALA A 218 0.94 -6.83 6.71
N LEU A 219 1.75 -6.40 5.75
CA LEU A 219 3.11 -6.92 5.48
C LEU A 219 4.03 -6.75 6.69
N LYS A 220 3.81 -5.69 7.47
CA LYS A 220 4.48 -5.38 8.74
C LYS A 220 3.44 -4.77 9.70
N PRO A 221 2.85 -5.54 10.63
CA PRO A 221 1.79 -5.07 11.53
C PRO A 221 2.16 -3.83 12.36
N GLU A 222 3.46 -3.66 12.66
CA GLU A 222 3.97 -2.51 13.41
C GLU A 222 3.92 -1.18 12.64
N PHE A 223 3.57 -1.20 11.33
CA PHE A 223 3.37 0.00 10.53
C PHE A 223 1.93 0.55 10.66
N GLY A 224 1.00 -0.22 11.23
CA GLY A 224 -0.40 0.19 11.45
C GLY A 224 -1.40 -0.40 10.44
N PRO A 225 -2.61 0.20 10.33
CA PRO A 225 -3.69 -0.36 9.50
C PRO A 225 -3.38 -0.28 8.00
N VAL A 226 -3.81 -1.29 7.25
CA VAL A 226 -3.76 -1.31 5.78
C VAL A 226 -4.73 -0.27 5.22
N MET A 227 -4.24 0.62 4.37
CA MET A 227 -5.00 1.65 3.66
C MET A 227 -5.03 1.43 2.15
N ASN A 228 -3.96 0.86 1.57
CA ASN A 228 -3.84 0.58 0.14
C ASN A 228 -3.58 -0.91 -0.09
N ASP A 229 -4.20 -1.48 -1.13
CA ASP A 229 -3.76 -2.78 -1.64
C ASP A 229 -2.51 -2.58 -2.52
N VAL A 230 -1.39 -3.10 -2.03
CA VAL A 230 -0.12 -3.15 -2.76
C VAL A 230 0.45 -4.57 -2.82
N ILE A 231 -0.40 -5.57 -2.56
CA ILE A 231 -0.04 -6.99 -2.61
C ILE A 231 -0.66 -7.70 -3.83
N ASN A 232 -1.89 -7.36 -4.23
CA ASN A 232 -2.60 -8.04 -5.33
C ASN A 232 -2.40 -7.39 -6.71
N PHE A 233 -1.22 -6.81 -6.98
CA PHE A 233 -0.91 -6.29 -8.31
C PHE A 233 -1.00 -7.38 -9.38
N ARG A 234 -1.60 -7.03 -10.52
CA ARG A 234 -1.67 -7.87 -11.72
C ARG A 234 -0.77 -7.30 -12.80
N TYR A 235 -0.26 -8.19 -13.65
CA TYR A 235 0.66 -7.85 -14.72
C TYR A 235 0.15 -8.49 -16.03
N ARG A 236 -0.39 -7.65 -16.93
CA ARG A 236 -0.96 -8.08 -18.22
C ARG A 236 0.13 -8.59 -19.18
N ILE A 237 1.30 -7.98 -19.11
CA ILE A 237 2.51 -8.39 -19.82
C ILE A 237 3.61 -8.55 -18.77
N ASN A 238 4.43 -9.59 -18.90
CA ASN A 238 5.44 -9.95 -17.91
C ASN A 238 6.69 -10.55 -18.57
N ILE A 239 7.84 -10.41 -17.92
CA ILE A 239 9.12 -11.01 -18.31
C ILE A 239 9.46 -12.20 -17.39
N PRO A 240 10.40 -13.09 -17.77
CA PRO A 240 10.87 -14.15 -16.87
C PRO A 240 11.43 -13.60 -15.56
N LYS A 241 11.27 -14.37 -14.48
CA LYS A 241 11.89 -14.06 -13.17
C LYS A 241 13.40 -13.94 -13.28
N CYS A 242 14.01 -13.18 -12.38
CA CYS A 242 15.47 -13.23 -12.18
C CYS A 242 15.88 -14.63 -11.71
N MET A 243 17.14 -14.99 -11.96
CA MET A 243 17.68 -16.27 -11.51
C MET A 243 17.65 -16.36 -9.98
N GLU A 244 17.17 -17.49 -9.45
CA GLU A 244 17.21 -17.77 -8.02
C GLU A 244 18.61 -18.24 -7.62
N VAL A 245 19.15 -17.67 -6.54
CA VAL A 245 20.51 -18.00 -6.08
C VAL A 245 20.50 -19.41 -5.50
N ALA A 246 21.03 -20.37 -6.25
CA ALA A 246 20.99 -21.80 -5.92
C ALA A 246 21.69 -22.17 -4.60
N THR A 247 22.48 -21.28 -4.01
CA THR A 247 22.93 -21.35 -2.62
C THR A 247 22.84 -19.96 -1.98
N GLY A 248 22.46 -19.86 -0.71
CA GLY A 248 22.32 -18.59 0.02
C GLY A 248 23.61 -17.81 0.28
N ASN A 249 24.71 -18.18 -0.38
CA ASN A 249 26.08 -17.67 -0.15
C ASN A 249 26.75 -17.08 -1.42
N ASP A 250 26.08 -16.96 -2.56
CA ASP A 250 26.69 -16.28 -3.72
C ASP A 250 26.85 -14.78 -3.44
N GLN A 251 28.09 -14.36 -3.18
CA GLN A 251 28.44 -12.98 -2.84
C GLN A 251 28.69 -12.10 -4.07
N ARG A 252 28.32 -12.53 -5.28
CA ARG A 252 28.47 -11.72 -6.50
C ARG A 252 27.43 -10.58 -6.57
N PRO A 253 27.78 -9.40 -7.11
CA PRO A 253 26.85 -8.28 -7.20
C PRO A 253 25.62 -8.57 -8.09
N SER A 254 24.44 -8.06 -7.70
CA SER A 254 23.20 -8.18 -8.46
C SER A 254 22.42 -6.87 -8.51
N ILE A 255 21.84 -6.54 -9.67
CA ILE A 255 21.03 -5.33 -9.87
C ILE A 255 19.88 -5.56 -10.85
N PHE A 256 18.73 -4.96 -10.56
CA PHE A 256 17.61 -4.78 -11.49
C PHE A 256 17.45 -3.30 -11.85
N ILE A 257 17.43 -2.97 -13.14
CA ILE A 257 17.21 -1.62 -13.66
C ILE A 257 15.73 -1.49 -14.06
N ALA A 258 14.94 -0.80 -13.22
CA ALA A 258 13.52 -0.58 -13.42
C ALA A 258 13.31 0.73 -14.21
N ILE A 259 13.05 0.59 -15.51
CA ILE A 259 12.90 1.73 -16.41
C ILE A 259 11.42 2.13 -16.45
N ILE A 260 11.08 3.31 -15.97
CA ILE A 260 9.70 3.80 -15.97
C ILE A 260 9.38 4.42 -17.32
N SER A 261 8.32 3.92 -17.98
CA SER A 261 7.96 4.33 -19.33
C SER A 261 6.43 4.40 -19.51
N ALA A 262 5.99 4.98 -20.63
CA ALA A 262 4.58 5.09 -21.04
C ALA A 262 4.42 4.56 -22.48
N ALA A 263 3.22 4.15 -22.88
CA ALA A 263 2.96 3.42 -24.13
C ALA A 263 3.63 4.04 -25.37
N GLU A 264 3.44 5.34 -25.54
CA GLU A 264 3.91 6.20 -26.63
C GLU A 264 5.44 6.30 -26.74
N ASN A 265 6.18 6.05 -25.66
CA ASN A 265 7.63 6.25 -25.59
C ASN A 265 8.48 5.13 -26.24
N SER A 266 7.93 4.39 -27.21
CA SER A 266 8.64 3.30 -27.93
C SER A 266 9.95 3.76 -28.56
N ARG A 267 10.03 5.02 -29.04
CA ARG A 267 11.26 5.65 -29.53
C ARG A 267 12.34 5.77 -28.43
N LYS A 268 11.96 6.20 -27.23
CA LYS A 268 12.88 6.28 -26.08
C LYS A 268 13.37 4.89 -25.66
N ARG A 269 12.46 3.92 -25.54
CA ARG A 269 12.81 2.52 -25.24
C ARG A 269 13.79 1.95 -26.27
N ASN A 270 13.59 2.22 -27.56
CA ASN A 270 14.52 1.80 -28.62
C ASN A 270 15.86 2.54 -28.58
N ALA A 271 15.89 3.82 -28.23
CA ALA A 271 17.16 4.54 -27.98
C ALA A 271 17.95 3.89 -26.83
N ILE A 272 17.30 3.56 -25.71
CA ILE A 272 17.90 2.80 -24.60
C ILE A 272 18.43 1.44 -25.07
N ARG A 273 17.59 0.63 -25.75
CA ARG A 273 17.95 -0.71 -26.26
C ARG A 273 19.19 -0.67 -27.16
N ASN A 274 19.35 0.37 -27.99
CA ASN A 274 20.42 0.46 -28.97
C ASN A 274 21.73 1.04 -28.42
N THR A 275 21.68 1.76 -27.28
CA THR A 275 22.86 2.40 -26.67
C THR A 275 23.27 1.77 -25.34
N TRP A 276 23.07 2.41 -24.19
CA TRP A 276 23.65 1.98 -22.91
C TRP A 276 23.29 0.55 -22.51
N ARG A 277 22.11 0.06 -22.92
CA ARG A 277 21.66 -1.33 -22.70
C ARG A 277 22.62 -2.37 -23.30
N GLN A 278 23.30 -2.06 -24.41
CA GLN A 278 24.23 -2.99 -25.07
C GLN A 278 25.46 -3.30 -24.20
N HIS A 279 25.89 -2.35 -23.38
CA HIS A 279 27.07 -2.48 -22.52
C HIS A 279 26.81 -3.34 -21.27
N LEU A 280 25.54 -3.57 -20.87
CA LEU A 280 25.17 -4.34 -19.67
C LEU A 280 25.81 -5.73 -19.64
N ARG A 281 25.87 -6.43 -20.79
CA ARG A 281 26.53 -7.75 -20.88
C ARG A 281 28.03 -7.64 -20.62
N THR A 282 28.71 -6.72 -21.30
CA THR A 282 30.15 -6.49 -21.18
C THR A 282 30.53 -6.12 -19.74
N VAL A 283 29.71 -5.30 -19.08
CA VAL A 283 29.86 -4.92 -17.68
C VAL A 283 29.65 -6.12 -16.76
N ARG A 284 28.55 -6.87 -16.91
CA ARG A 284 28.26 -8.09 -16.13
C ARG A 284 29.40 -9.10 -16.21
N ASP A 285 29.83 -9.41 -17.43
CA ASP A 285 30.81 -10.46 -17.72
C ASP A 285 32.22 -10.06 -17.23
N LYS A 286 32.63 -8.80 -17.38
CA LYS A 286 33.92 -8.30 -16.87
C LYS A 286 33.99 -8.13 -15.35
N ARG A 287 32.84 -7.90 -14.68
CA ARG A 287 32.76 -7.62 -13.23
C ARG A 287 32.29 -8.79 -12.38
N GLY A 288 31.95 -9.91 -13.01
CA GLY A 288 31.47 -11.09 -12.30
C GLY A 288 30.16 -10.85 -11.55
N PHE A 289 29.25 -10.04 -12.09
CA PHE A 289 27.90 -9.89 -11.51
C PHE A 289 27.14 -11.22 -11.58
N TYR A 290 26.33 -11.51 -10.57
CA TYR A 290 25.39 -12.64 -10.57
C TYR A 290 24.35 -12.45 -11.67
N PHE A 291 23.70 -11.27 -11.70
CA PHE A 291 22.93 -10.79 -12.84
C PHE A 291 22.94 -9.26 -12.93
N ILE A 292 22.71 -8.77 -14.15
CA ILE A 292 22.29 -7.39 -14.44
C ILE A 292 21.02 -7.54 -15.28
N HIS A 293 19.86 -7.29 -14.69
CA HIS A 293 18.55 -7.36 -15.35
C HIS A 293 17.97 -5.96 -15.56
N PHE A 294 17.06 -5.82 -16.50
CA PHE A 294 16.29 -4.59 -16.71
C PHE A 294 14.85 -4.94 -17.15
N GLY A 295 13.95 -3.97 -17.04
CA GLY A 295 12.60 -4.07 -17.60
C GLY A 295 11.94 -2.71 -17.73
N PHE A 296 11.17 -2.52 -18.81
CA PHE A 296 10.35 -1.33 -19.03
C PHE A 296 8.99 -1.50 -18.36
N PHE A 297 8.69 -0.69 -17.34
CA PHE A 297 7.42 -0.72 -16.62
C PHE A 297 6.43 0.30 -17.19
N LEU A 298 5.33 -0.21 -17.73
CA LEU A 298 4.22 0.55 -18.32
C LEU A 298 2.92 0.27 -17.57
N GLY A 299 1.97 1.20 -17.61
CA GLY A 299 0.56 0.91 -17.30
C GLY A 299 -0.23 0.51 -18.55
N ILE A 300 -1.56 0.49 -18.42
CA ILE A 300 -2.52 0.37 -19.50
C ILE A 300 -2.78 1.78 -20.08
N PRO A 301 -2.54 2.01 -21.39
CA PRO A 301 -2.89 3.27 -22.04
C PRO A 301 -4.41 3.41 -22.23
N ASN A 302 -4.87 4.65 -22.39
CA ASN A 302 -6.27 4.96 -22.69
C ASN A 302 -6.71 4.58 -24.12
N ASP A 303 -5.76 4.23 -24.99
CA ASP A 303 -5.99 3.93 -26.41
C ASP A 303 -5.65 2.47 -26.75
N MET A 304 -6.52 1.84 -27.54
CA MET A 304 -6.35 0.47 -28.02
C MET A 304 -5.26 0.32 -29.08
N ALA A 305 -4.99 1.35 -29.90
CA ALA A 305 -3.88 1.30 -30.86
C ALA A 305 -2.52 1.37 -30.12
N ALA A 306 -2.39 2.24 -29.12
CA ALA A 306 -1.27 2.26 -28.19
C ALA A 306 -1.08 0.92 -27.47
N GLN A 307 -2.15 0.28 -26.97
CA GLN A 307 -2.08 -1.05 -26.38
C GLN A 307 -1.54 -2.10 -27.38
N LYS A 308 -2.03 -2.09 -28.62
CA LYS A 308 -1.55 -3.00 -29.67
C LYS A 308 -0.06 -2.80 -29.95
N LEU A 309 0.42 -1.55 -30.01
CA LEU A 309 1.83 -1.24 -30.19
C LEU A 309 2.70 -1.81 -29.05
N ILE A 310 2.23 -1.79 -27.79
CA ILE A 310 2.91 -2.46 -26.68
C ILE A 310 2.97 -3.98 -26.91
N GLU A 311 1.90 -4.59 -27.40
CA GLU A 311 1.83 -6.05 -27.63
C GLU A 311 2.74 -6.50 -28.79
N ASP A 312 2.79 -5.74 -29.89
CA ASP A 312 3.71 -5.95 -31.02
C ASP A 312 5.19 -5.72 -30.60
N GLU A 313 5.47 -4.67 -29.82
CA GLU A 313 6.80 -4.40 -29.25
C GLU A 313 7.24 -5.51 -28.27
N THR A 314 6.32 -5.96 -27.41
CA THR A 314 6.51 -7.09 -26.49
C THR A 314 6.81 -8.37 -27.25
N ASN A 315 6.17 -8.61 -28.40
CA ASN A 315 6.44 -9.78 -29.23
C ASN A 315 7.84 -9.78 -29.83
N THR A 316 8.42 -8.59 -30.04
CA THR A 316 9.79 -8.44 -30.57
C THR A 316 10.87 -8.47 -29.48
N HIS A 317 10.67 -7.76 -28.36
CA HIS A 317 11.74 -7.47 -27.40
C HIS A 317 11.66 -8.23 -26.06
N LYS A 318 10.47 -8.67 -25.64
CA LYS A 318 10.23 -9.45 -24.40
C LYS A 318 10.85 -8.82 -23.12
N ASP A 319 10.95 -7.49 -23.07
CA ASP A 319 11.56 -6.70 -21.98
C ASP A 319 10.59 -5.69 -21.33
N ILE A 320 9.29 -5.82 -21.61
CA ILE A 320 8.20 -4.99 -21.06
C ILE A 320 7.48 -5.73 -19.92
N ILE A 321 7.17 -5.00 -18.84
CA ILE A 321 6.27 -5.40 -17.77
C ILE A 321 5.11 -4.41 -17.76
N GLN A 322 3.89 -4.87 -18.07
CA GLN A 322 2.70 -4.03 -18.07
C GLN A 322 1.86 -4.30 -16.82
N ILE A 323 1.74 -3.29 -15.97
CA ILE A 323 0.97 -3.31 -14.73
C ILE A 323 -0.50 -3.03 -15.05
N ASP A 324 -1.43 -3.76 -14.41
CA ASP A 324 -2.88 -3.63 -14.57
C ASP A 324 -3.42 -2.38 -13.84
N MET A 325 -3.08 -1.20 -14.38
CA MET A 325 -3.47 0.12 -13.88
C MET A 325 -3.50 1.14 -15.02
N GLN A 326 -4.33 2.18 -14.92
CA GLN A 326 -4.33 3.26 -15.92
C GLN A 326 -3.01 4.04 -15.87
N ASP A 327 -2.33 4.16 -17.01
CA ASP A 327 -1.10 4.95 -17.11
C ASP A 327 -1.39 6.46 -17.12
N SER A 328 -0.77 7.20 -16.19
CA SER A 328 -0.78 8.66 -16.16
C SER A 328 0.32 9.19 -15.24
N TYR A 329 0.75 10.44 -15.44
CA TYR A 329 1.74 11.10 -14.56
C TYR A 329 1.29 11.10 -13.08
N ARG A 330 -0.01 11.37 -12.82
CA ARG A 330 -0.57 11.39 -11.44
C ARG A 330 -0.61 9.98 -10.81
N ASN A 331 -0.51 8.91 -11.59
CA ASN A 331 -0.49 7.52 -11.12
C ASN A 331 0.92 6.93 -10.98
N LEU A 332 1.99 7.71 -11.19
CA LEU A 332 3.37 7.19 -11.10
C LEU A 332 3.68 6.53 -9.74
N THR A 333 3.13 7.06 -8.65
CA THR A 333 3.25 6.47 -7.31
C THR A 333 2.70 5.04 -7.25
N LEU A 334 1.52 4.81 -7.85
CA LEU A 334 0.93 3.48 -7.98
C LEU A 334 1.76 2.58 -8.91
N LYS A 335 2.30 3.14 -10.00
CA LYS A 335 3.19 2.41 -10.93
C LYS A 335 4.42 1.90 -10.19
N VAL A 336 5.09 2.72 -9.39
CA VAL A 336 6.29 2.31 -8.64
C VAL A 336 5.96 1.40 -7.45
N ALA A 337 4.77 1.49 -6.85
CA ALA A 337 4.28 0.45 -5.94
C ALA A 337 4.23 -0.92 -6.64
N GLY A 338 3.70 -0.96 -7.87
CA GLY A 338 3.64 -2.16 -8.70
C GLY A 338 5.02 -2.64 -9.20
N VAL A 339 5.97 -1.74 -9.43
CA VAL A 339 7.40 -2.08 -9.68
C VAL A 339 7.99 -2.80 -8.48
N LEU A 340 7.84 -2.24 -7.28
CA LEU A 340 8.39 -2.80 -6.04
C LEU A 340 7.73 -4.15 -5.70
N ASN A 341 6.41 -4.29 -5.88
CA ASN A 341 5.71 -5.57 -5.75
C ASN A 341 6.29 -6.60 -6.74
N TRP A 342 6.47 -6.23 -8.01
CA TRP A 342 6.98 -7.13 -9.03
C TRP A 342 8.39 -7.64 -8.68
N ILE A 343 9.30 -6.75 -8.28
CA ILE A 343 10.67 -7.11 -7.92
C ILE A 343 10.68 -7.98 -6.65
N ASN A 344 9.83 -7.69 -5.66
CA ASN A 344 9.63 -8.53 -4.48
C ASN A 344 9.06 -9.94 -4.82
N GLY A 345 8.26 -10.08 -5.88
CA GLY A 345 7.71 -11.37 -6.33
C GLY A 345 8.62 -12.18 -7.27
N ASN A 346 9.50 -11.50 -8.01
CA ASN A 346 10.19 -12.05 -9.19
C ASN A 346 11.70 -11.83 -9.23
N CYS A 347 12.28 -11.04 -8.31
CA CYS A 347 13.71 -10.70 -8.32
C CYS A 347 14.31 -10.43 -6.92
N LYS A 348 13.86 -11.21 -5.91
CA LYS A 348 14.24 -11.05 -4.48
C LYS A 348 15.76 -11.00 -4.21
N ALA A 349 16.58 -11.61 -5.08
CA ALA A 349 18.03 -11.71 -4.91
C ALA A 349 18.82 -10.48 -5.39
N THR A 350 18.16 -9.37 -5.74
CA THR A 350 18.85 -8.16 -6.21
C THR A 350 19.43 -7.35 -5.06
N ASN A 351 20.74 -7.01 -5.09
CA ASN A 351 21.33 -6.13 -4.07
C ASN A 351 20.80 -4.70 -4.20
N PHE A 352 20.54 -4.26 -5.44
CA PHE A 352 19.94 -2.95 -5.73
C PHE A 352 18.83 -3.03 -6.76
N VAL A 353 17.87 -2.12 -6.63
CA VAL A 353 16.99 -1.67 -7.71
C VAL A 353 17.45 -0.28 -8.11
N PHE A 354 17.70 -0.06 -9.40
CA PHE A 354 17.91 1.28 -9.95
C PHE A 354 16.64 1.69 -10.70
N LYS A 355 15.85 2.60 -10.12
CA LYS A 355 14.73 3.22 -10.83
C LYS A 355 15.28 4.36 -11.67
N VAL A 356 14.85 4.40 -12.93
CA VAL A 356 15.29 5.38 -13.91
C VAL A 356 14.14 5.68 -14.89
N ASP A 357 13.96 6.94 -15.28
CA ASP A 357 12.94 7.32 -16.26
C ASP A 357 13.45 7.12 -17.70
N ASP A 358 12.54 6.98 -18.67
CA ASP A 358 12.90 6.51 -20.02
C ASP A 358 13.61 7.53 -20.93
N ASP A 359 13.77 8.79 -20.52
CA ASP A 359 14.60 9.81 -21.19
C ASP A 359 15.99 10.01 -20.54
N ILE A 360 16.40 9.09 -19.68
CA ILE A 360 17.67 9.14 -18.98
C ILE A 360 18.73 8.23 -19.64
N TYR A 361 19.93 8.77 -19.83
CA TYR A 361 21.10 7.97 -20.17
C TYR A 361 21.70 7.37 -18.90
N VAL A 362 22.11 6.10 -18.95
CA VAL A 362 22.75 5.40 -17.83
C VAL A 362 24.19 5.04 -18.17
N ASN A 363 25.13 5.60 -17.41
CA ASN A 363 26.51 5.12 -17.38
C ASN A 363 26.58 3.80 -16.60
N VAL A 364 26.40 2.70 -17.32
CA VAL A 364 26.36 1.35 -16.74
C VAL A 364 27.69 0.90 -16.12
N HIS A 365 28.81 1.55 -16.48
CA HIS A 365 30.13 1.28 -15.87
C HIS A 365 30.19 1.85 -14.46
N ASN A 366 29.81 3.13 -14.30
CA ASN A 366 29.69 3.76 -12.97
C ASN A 366 28.58 3.14 -12.12
N LEU A 367 27.46 2.73 -12.72
CA LEU A 367 26.39 2.02 -12.01
C LEU A 367 26.90 0.72 -11.38
N ALA A 368 27.68 -0.06 -12.12
CA ALA A 368 28.26 -1.29 -11.60
C ALA A 368 29.30 -1.03 -10.51
N TYR A 369 30.15 -0.01 -10.65
CA TYR A 369 31.08 0.41 -9.59
C TYR A 369 30.36 0.85 -8.31
N PHE A 370 29.29 1.65 -8.43
CA PHE A 370 28.47 2.01 -7.30
C PHE A 370 27.93 0.75 -6.60
N VAL A 371 27.33 -0.17 -7.37
CA VAL A 371 26.77 -1.40 -6.82
C VAL A 371 27.83 -2.23 -6.13
N GLU A 372 29.00 -2.50 -6.75
CA GLU A 372 30.09 -3.28 -6.17
C GLU A 372 30.49 -2.81 -4.76
N LEU A 373 30.64 -1.49 -4.59
CA LEU A 373 31.13 -0.85 -3.38
C LEU A 373 30.07 -0.72 -2.27
N ASN A 374 28.80 -0.49 -2.62
CA ASN A 374 27.78 -0.05 -1.66
C ASN A 374 26.87 -1.19 -1.14
N ARG A 375 27.14 -2.46 -1.45
CA ARG A 375 26.28 -3.64 -1.14
C ARG A 375 25.96 -3.90 0.34
N GLN A 376 26.62 -3.20 1.26
CA GLN A 376 26.37 -3.31 2.71
C GLN A 376 25.63 -2.08 3.27
N GLU A 377 25.55 -0.98 2.52
CA GLU A 377 24.82 0.22 2.92
C GLU A 377 23.33 0.08 2.55
N ARG A 378 22.51 -0.21 3.56
CA ARG A 378 21.06 -0.47 3.47
C ARG A 378 20.25 0.82 3.36
N ASN A 379 20.54 1.63 2.32
CA ASN A 379 20.02 2.98 2.14
C ASN A 379 19.31 3.15 0.78
N ILE A 380 18.59 4.27 0.62
CA ILE A 380 18.21 4.80 -0.70
C ILE A 380 19.23 5.86 -1.10
N PHE A 381 19.77 5.79 -2.30
CA PHE A 381 20.80 6.72 -2.79
C PHE A 381 20.31 7.47 -4.02
N GLY A 382 20.68 8.74 -4.13
CA GLY A 382 20.43 9.53 -5.32
C GLY A 382 20.87 10.98 -5.14
N ARG A 383 20.30 11.86 -5.94
CA ARG A 383 20.51 13.31 -5.83
C ARG A 383 19.37 13.97 -5.07
N ILE A 384 19.69 14.91 -4.19
CA ILE A 384 18.70 15.83 -3.62
C ILE A 384 18.17 16.76 -4.72
N PRO A 385 16.85 17.07 -4.76
CA PRO A 385 16.31 18.13 -5.62
C PRO A 385 17.06 19.45 -5.48
N ARG A 386 16.90 20.34 -6.47
CA ARG A 386 17.63 21.60 -6.54
C ARG A 386 17.39 22.46 -5.29
N ASP A 387 18.40 23.21 -4.90
CA ASP A 387 18.30 24.38 -4.01
C ASP A 387 17.59 24.12 -2.66
N ARG A 388 18.18 23.24 -1.84
CA ARG A 388 17.91 23.10 -0.38
C ARG A 388 18.13 24.41 0.41
N TYR A 389 18.55 25.49 -0.25
CA TYR A 389 18.82 26.82 0.32
C TYR A 389 17.81 27.89 -0.15
N ASP A 390 17.22 27.78 -1.35
CA ASP A 390 16.32 28.80 -1.92
C ASP A 390 14.84 28.35 -1.98
N ASN A 391 14.47 27.29 -1.24
CA ASN A 391 13.09 26.77 -1.08
C ASN A 391 12.38 26.31 -2.37
N ASN A 392 13.06 26.27 -3.52
CA ASN A 392 12.44 26.33 -4.85
C ASN A 392 11.82 25.01 -5.36
N TRP A 393 11.77 23.97 -4.52
CA TRP A 393 11.05 22.70 -4.77
C TRP A 393 10.11 22.33 -3.61
N GLY A 394 9.57 23.34 -2.93
CA GLY A 394 8.33 23.19 -2.19
C GLY A 394 7.14 22.81 -3.09
N PRO A 395 5.96 22.53 -2.51
CA PRO A 395 4.74 22.20 -3.26
C PRO A 395 4.30 23.33 -4.20
N MET A 396 4.59 23.18 -5.49
CA MET A 396 4.06 24.00 -6.58
C MET A 396 2.53 23.98 -6.56
N ARG A 397 1.89 25.09 -6.91
CA ARG A 397 0.42 25.26 -6.78
C ARG A 397 -0.31 25.22 -8.12
N ASP A 398 0.43 25.27 -9.21
CA ASP A 398 -0.01 25.30 -10.61
C ASP A 398 0.89 24.42 -11.50
N GLY A 399 0.60 24.39 -12.80
CA GLY A 399 1.34 23.58 -13.78
C GLY A 399 1.19 22.06 -13.60
N GLN A 400 2.06 21.30 -14.28
CA GLN A 400 2.04 19.83 -14.27
C GLN A 400 2.26 19.23 -12.88
N HIS A 401 3.10 19.87 -12.07
CA HIS A 401 3.46 19.46 -10.71
C HIS A 401 2.59 20.13 -9.63
N GLY A 402 1.53 20.84 -10.00
CA GLY A 402 0.68 21.58 -9.07
C GLY A 402 -0.07 20.68 -8.08
N ILE A 403 -0.11 21.09 -6.81
CA ILE A 403 -0.92 20.49 -5.75
C ILE A 403 -1.64 21.56 -4.92
N SER A 404 -2.95 21.38 -4.75
CA SER A 404 -3.81 22.33 -4.05
C SER A 404 -3.51 22.39 -2.55
N LEU A 405 -3.86 23.51 -1.90
CA LEU A 405 -3.62 23.73 -0.48
C LEU A 405 -4.40 22.77 0.43
N ASP A 406 -5.53 22.24 -0.01
CA ASP A 406 -6.26 21.21 0.73
C ASP A 406 -5.64 19.80 0.56
N ALA A 407 -4.93 19.54 -0.54
CA ALA A 407 -4.20 18.30 -0.75
C ALA A 407 -2.81 18.30 -0.09
N TRP A 408 -2.19 19.48 0.04
CA TRP A 408 -0.93 19.68 0.73
C TRP A 408 -0.87 21.09 1.36
N PRO A 409 -1.35 21.27 2.60
CA PRO A 409 -1.43 22.59 3.26
C PRO A 409 -0.06 23.15 3.69
N TRP A 410 0.94 22.28 3.77
CA TRP A 410 2.27 22.61 4.27
C TRP A 410 3.12 23.37 3.23
N THR A 411 4.17 24.07 3.69
CA THR A 411 5.08 24.87 2.86
C THR A 411 6.27 24.10 2.29
N THR A 412 6.54 22.90 2.80
CA THR A 412 7.65 22.05 2.34
C THR A 412 7.17 20.62 2.07
N TYR A 413 8.01 19.86 1.36
CA TYR A 413 7.97 18.39 1.34
C TYR A 413 8.94 17.84 2.41
N PRO A 414 8.85 16.56 2.82
CA PRO A 414 9.96 15.89 3.49
C PRO A 414 11.21 15.90 2.60
N ASP A 415 12.41 15.77 3.19
CA ASP A 415 13.63 15.48 2.41
C ASP A 415 13.38 14.26 1.51
N TYR A 416 13.55 14.43 0.20
CA TYR A 416 13.33 13.41 -0.82
C TYR A 416 14.47 13.42 -1.85
N ILE A 417 14.52 12.39 -2.69
CA ILE A 417 15.50 12.23 -3.77
C ILE A 417 14.78 12.52 -5.09
N GLN A 418 15.46 13.21 -6.02
CA GLN A 418 14.91 13.58 -7.33
C GLN A 418 14.52 12.32 -8.14
N GLY A 419 13.26 12.26 -8.59
CA GLY A 419 12.66 11.04 -9.16
C GLY A 419 13.32 10.46 -10.41
N SER A 420 14.03 11.27 -11.20
CA SER A 420 14.54 10.85 -12.53
C SER A 420 15.47 9.63 -12.49
N ALA A 421 16.28 9.49 -11.43
CA ALA A 421 17.17 8.34 -11.24
C ALA A 421 17.58 8.16 -9.77
N TYR A 422 17.29 7.00 -9.17
CA TYR A 422 17.70 6.67 -7.80
C TYR A 422 17.86 5.16 -7.55
N LEU A 423 18.68 4.81 -6.56
CA LEU A 423 19.05 3.45 -6.18
C LEU A 423 18.41 3.08 -4.83
N ILE A 424 17.70 1.95 -4.78
CA ILE A 424 17.12 1.36 -3.56
C ILE A 424 17.86 0.05 -3.27
N HIS A 425 18.44 -0.11 -2.09
CA HIS A 425 18.98 -1.41 -1.66
C HIS A 425 17.85 -2.45 -1.52
N GLY A 426 18.03 -3.67 -2.05
CA GLY A 426 16.96 -4.67 -2.24
C GLY A 426 16.19 -5.03 -0.97
N ASP A 427 16.88 -5.18 0.16
CA ASP A 427 16.24 -5.47 1.46
C ASP A 427 15.27 -4.37 1.96
N LEU A 428 15.26 -3.19 1.34
CA LEU A 428 14.33 -2.10 1.65
C LEU A 428 12.97 -2.24 0.94
N ILE A 429 12.86 -3.08 -0.09
CA ILE A 429 11.64 -3.20 -0.90
C ILE A 429 10.43 -3.62 -0.04
N LEU A 430 10.60 -4.60 0.88
CA LEU A 430 9.50 -5.06 1.74
C LEU A 430 9.09 -4.02 2.81
N PRO A 431 10.02 -3.36 3.53
CA PRO A 431 9.71 -2.17 4.34
C PRO A 431 9.00 -1.04 3.58
N LEU A 432 9.44 -0.73 2.35
CA LEU A 432 8.80 0.30 1.51
C LEU A 432 7.38 -0.13 1.09
N LEU A 433 7.18 -1.39 0.69
CA LEU A 433 5.83 -1.91 0.41
C LEU A 433 4.92 -1.87 1.64
N ALA A 434 5.43 -2.12 2.85
CA ALA A 434 4.65 -1.96 4.08
C ALA A 434 4.31 -0.49 4.40
N ALA A 435 5.22 0.44 4.13
CA ALA A 435 4.93 1.88 4.21
C ALA A 435 3.85 2.30 3.21
N PHE A 436 3.98 1.88 1.94
CA PHE A 436 2.96 2.06 0.90
C PHE A 436 1.61 1.47 1.29
N GLN A 437 1.59 0.30 1.94
CA GLN A 437 0.37 -0.36 2.38
C GLN A 437 -0.38 0.44 3.47
N THR A 438 0.32 1.22 4.29
CA THR A 438 -0.18 1.85 5.53
C THR A 438 -0.21 3.39 5.50
N THR A 439 0.04 4.00 4.33
CA THR A 439 0.20 5.46 4.18
C THR A 439 -0.51 5.94 2.91
N PRO A 440 -1.41 6.95 2.96
CA PRO A 440 -2.11 7.45 1.77
C PRO A 440 -1.16 8.03 0.73
N MET A 441 -1.36 7.69 -0.55
CA MET A 441 -0.46 8.12 -1.63
C MET A 441 -0.77 9.55 -2.12
N ILE A 442 0.28 10.31 -2.46
CA ILE A 442 0.21 11.52 -3.29
C ILE A 442 0.65 11.22 -4.73
N PRO A 443 0.28 12.05 -5.73
CA PRO A 443 0.63 11.82 -7.14
C PRO A 443 2.10 12.06 -7.49
N PHE A 444 2.94 12.46 -6.54
CA PHE A 444 4.38 12.67 -6.73
C PHE A 444 5.13 11.47 -6.17
N GLU A 445 5.56 10.61 -7.10
CA GLU A 445 6.16 9.31 -6.82
C GLU A 445 7.40 9.41 -5.94
N ASP A 446 8.29 10.35 -6.26
CA ASP A 446 9.59 10.51 -5.63
C ASP A 446 9.49 11.12 -4.22
N VAL A 447 8.66 12.14 -4.05
CA VAL A 447 8.26 12.68 -2.73
C VAL A 447 7.62 11.59 -1.87
N PHE A 448 6.72 10.77 -2.44
CA PHE A 448 6.05 9.72 -1.68
C PHE A 448 7.00 8.58 -1.31
N LEU A 449 7.70 7.99 -2.27
CA LEU A 449 8.54 6.82 -2.05
C LEU A 449 9.78 7.15 -1.23
N THR A 450 10.55 8.14 -1.67
CA THR A 450 11.88 8.43 -1.10
C THR A 450 11.78 9.43 0.06
N GLY A 451 10.73 10.24 0.11
CA GLY A 451 10.35 11.06 1.26
C GLY A 451 9.51 10.28 2.27
N ILE A 452 8.20 10.28 2.06
CA ILE A 452 7.16 9.90 3.06
C ILE A 452 7.22 8.42 3.46
N ALA A 453 7.30 7.51 2.49
CA ALA A 453 7.33 6.06 2.73
C ALA A 453 8.68 5.59 3.30
N ALA A 454 9.79 6.21 2.88
CA ALA A 454 11.09 5.99 3.48
C ALA A 454 11.11 6.47 4.94
N GLU A 455 10.55 7.64 5.25
CA GLU A 455 10.40 8.15 6.62
C GLU A 455 9.57 7.18 7.49
N LYS A 456 8.40 6.75 6.99
CA LYS A 456 7.53 5.75 7.63
C LYS A 456 8.26 4.43 7.95
N ALA A 457 9.18 4.02 7.09
CA ALA A 457 9.97 2.81 7.23
C ALA A 457 11.29 3.00 8.01
N GLY A 458 11.61 4.22 8.49
CA GLY A 458 12.87 4.53 9.18
C GLY A 458 14.11 4.47 8.28
N ILE A 459 13.93 4.58 6.96
CA ILE A 459 14.96 4.38 5.95
C ILE A 459 15.77 5.66 5.72
N LYS A 460 17.10 5.53 5.74
CA LYS A 460 18.01 6.63 5.45
C LYS A 460 18.16 6.85 3.95
N LYS A 461 18.23 8.13 3.58
CA LYS A 461 18.66 8.61 2.26
C LYS A 461 20.17 8.85 2.30
N ARG A 462 20.81 8.81 1.13
CA ARG A 462 22.24 9.09 0.93
C ARG A 462 22.40 9.95 -0.31
N PHE A 463 22.77 11.21 -0.13
CA PHE A 463 22.73 12.20 -1.19
C PHE A 463 24.12 12.42 -1.82
N SER A 464 24.22 12.28 -3.14
CA SER A 464 25.39 12.77 -3.89
C SER A 464 25.17 14.23 -4.27
N GLN A 465 25.81 15.14 -3.54
CA GLN A 465 25.68 16.60 -3.73
C GLN A 465 26.73 17.14 -4.73
N ASP A 466 27.96 16.62 -4.66
CA ASP A 466 29.08 16.95 -5.54
C ASP A 466 29.26 15.95 -6.69
N GLN A 467 30.17 16.23 -7.63
CA GLN A 467 30.69 15.22 -8.56
C GLN A 467 31.78 14.36 -7.86
N PRO A 468 31.82 13.02 -8.09
CA PRO A 468 30.90 12.23 -8.91
C PRO A 468 29.51 12.06 -8.27
N SER A 469 28.43 12.18 -9.07
CA SER A 469 27.03 12.16 -8.60
C SER A 469 26.21 11.04 -9.25
N ILE A 470 25.20 10.52 -8.55
CA ILE A 470 24.26 9.54 -9.14
C ILE A 470 23.49 10.15 -10.31
N LEU A 471 23.05 11.40 -10.17
CA LEU A 471 22.30 12.13 -11.20
C LEU A 471 22.92 13.51 -11.44
N ALA A 472 22.98 13.96 -12.69
CA ALA A 472 23.40 15.32 -13.05
C ALA A 472 22.34 16.37 -12.68
N ASN A 473 22.80 17.55 -12.24
CA ASN A 473 21.97 18.71 -11.86
C ASN A 473 21.85 19.79 -12.94
N TYR A 474 22.47 19.56 -14.09
CA TYR A 474 22.49 20.44 -15.25
C TYR A 474 22.50 19.61 -16.53
N ALA A 475 22.34 20.28 -17.67
CA ALA A 475 22.54 19.67 -18.97
C ALA A 475 23.99 19.18 -19.08
N VAL A 476 24.18 17.87 -19.20
CA VAL A 476 25.48 17.30 -19.54
C VAL A 476 25.66 17.51 -21.03
N ASP A 477 26.58 18.39 -21.41
CA ASP A 477 26.77 18.82 -22.81
C ASP A 477 28.08 18.27 -23.41
N ASP A 478 28.95 17.65 -22.60
CA ASP A 478 30.19 16.99 -23.06
C ASP A 478 30.37 15.57 -22.51
N VAL A 479 31.05 14.76 -23.32
CA VAL A 479 31.41 13.36 -23.07
C VAL A 479 32.39 13.21 -21.89
N CYS A 480 33.24 14.21 -21.58
CA CYS A 480 34.05 14.16 -20.36
C CYS A 480 33.19 14.28 -19.11
N ASP A 481 32.25 15.23 -19.06
CA ASP A 481 31.41 15.46 -17.88
C ASP A 481 30.43 14.31 -17.64
N ALA A 482 29.97 13.64 -18.71
CA ALA A 482 29.22 12.39 -18.65
C ALA A 482 29.92 11.26 -17.86
N HIS A 483 31.26 11.27 -17.77
CA HIS A 483 31.98 10.30 -16.94
C HIS A 483 31.73 10.53 -15.44
N ASN A 484 31.48 11.77 -14.99
CA ASN A 484 31.29 12.11 -13.58
C ASN A 484 29.92 11.71 -13.00
N PHE A 485 29.05 11.07 -13.79
CA PHE A 485 27.67 10.74 -13.41
C PHE A 485 27.34 9.25 -13.57
N ILE A 486 26.35 8.76 -12.82
CA ILE A 486 25.67 7.49 -13.15
C ILE A 486 24.55 7.72 -14.17
N ALA A 487 23.84 8.84 -14.08
CA ALA A 487 22.70 9.17 -14.93
C ALA A 487 22.55 10.68 -15.21
N TRP A 488 21.94 11.01 -16.35
CA TRP A 488 21.56 12.37 -16.76
C TRP A 488 20.48 12.34 -17.85
N VAL A 489 19.83 13.48 -18.10
CA VAL A 489 18.80 13.60 -19.14
C VAL A 489 19.44 13.46 -20.53
N GLY A 490 19.03 12.43 -21.27
CA GLY A 490 19.58 12.05 -22.58
C GLY A 490 19.21 12.98 -23.74
N GLN A 491 18.52 14.09 -23.46
CA GLN A 491 18.30 15.20 -24.40
C GLN A 491 19.48 16.18 -24.44
N SER A 492 20.29 16.27 -23.38
CA SER A 492 21.43 17.20 -23.31
C SER A 492 22.62 16.70 -24.12
N LEU A 493 23.06 15.47 -23.84
CA LEU A 493 24.06 14.75 -24.64
C LEU A 493 23.39 13.53 -25.29
N PRO A 494 23.21 13.51 -26.63
CA PRO A 494 22.48 12.45 -27.31
C PRO A 494 23.05 11.06 -27.04
N HIS A 495 22.15 10.10 -26.79
CA HIS A 495 22.50 8.72 -26.43
C HIS A 495 23.56 8.07 -27.34
N GLN A 496 23.60 8.42 -28.64
CA GLN A 496 24.54 7.84 -29.59
C GLN A 496 25.97 8.39 -29.45
N GLU A 497 26.14 9.66 -29.09
CA GLU A 497 27.46 10.27 -28.90
C GLU A 497 28.16 9.69 -27.68
N VAL A 498 27.37 9.44 -26.62
CA VAL A 498 27.81 8.73 -25.43
C VAL A 498 28.16 7.27 -25.75
N ASP A 499 27.30 6.56 -26.48
CA ASP A 499 27.57 5.18 -26.89
C ASP A 499 28.85 5.04 -27.73
N ASN A 500 29.12 6.01 -28.61
CA ASN A 500 30.36 6.08 -29.36
C ASN A 500 31.59 6.19 -28.44
N PHE A 501 31.50 6.92 -27.33
CA PHE A 501 32.59 7.02 -26.33
C PHE A 501 32.86 5.68 -25.63
N TYR A 502 31.82 5.00 -25.13
CA TYR A 502 31.99 3.69 -24.47
C TYR A 502 32.43 2.56 -25.43
N ARG A 503 32.24 2.75 -26.75
CA ARG A 503 32.82 1.92 -27.82
C ARG A 503 34.26 2.33 -28.22
N GLY A 504 34.79 3.42 -27.67
CA GLY A 504 36.13 3.93 -27.98
C GLY A 504 36.25 4.70 -29.31
N ALA A 505 35.13 5.07 -29.93
CA ALA A 505 35.09 5.83 -31.18
C ALA A 505 35.26 7.35 -30.97
N SER A 506 35.14 7.83 -29.74
CA SER A 506 35.56 9.18 -29.31
C SER A 506 36.46 9.10 -28.07
N VAL A 507 37.19 10.18 -27.75
CA VAL A 507 38.16 10.20 -26.63
C VAL A 507 38.08 11.53 -25.87
N CYS A 508 37.77 11.44 -24.58
CA CYS A 508 37.83 12.56 -23.64
C CYS A 508 39.26 12.78 -23.09
N TYR A 509 39.63 14.05 -22.87
CA TYR A 509 40.84 14.45 -22.14
C TYR A 509 40.54 15.53 -21.09
N VAL A 510 40.60 15.19 -19.81
CA VAL A 510 40.50 16.16 -18.70
C VAL A 510 41.86 16.78 -18.40
N LYS A 511 41.89 18.05 -17.97
CA LYS A 511 43.10 18.67 -17.44
C LYS A 511 43.19 18.43 -15.93
N ASN A 512 44.35 18.03 -15.42
CA ASN A 512 44.63 18.05 -13.98
C ASN A 512 44.93 19.48 -13.49
N SER A 513 45.14 19.65 -12.18
CA SER A 513 45.50 20.94 -11.55
C SER A 513 46.84 21.53 -12.02
N LEU A 514 47.68 20.75 -12.72
CA LEU A 514 48.93 21.18 -13.35
C LEU A 514 48.75 21.46 -14.86
N GLY A 515 47.52 21.46 -15.36
CA GLY A 515 47.17 21.72 -16.76
C GLY A 515 47.44 20.56 -17.73
N MET A 516 48.03 19.45 -17.28
CA MET A 516 48.30 18.29 -18.12
C MET A 516 47.00 17.59 -18.52
N LYS A 517 46.85 17.31 -19.83
CA LYS A 517 45.74 16.51 -20.36
C LYS A 517 45.94 15.03 -20.05
N THR A 518 45.04 14.46 -19.26
CA THR A 518 44.95 13.02 -19.00
C THR A 518 43.74 12.47 -19.77
N LYS A 519 43.95 11.39 -20.54
CA LYS A 519 42.84 10.67 -21.19
C LYS A 519 41.92 10.10 -20.12
N VAL A 520 40.61 10.33 -20.21
CA VAL A 520 39.64 9.61 -19.36
C VAL A 520 39.49 8.19 -19.88
N ASP A 521 39.73 7.23 -19.01
CA ASP A 521 39.35 5.84 -19.22
C ASP A 521 38.02 5.59 -18.49
N TYR A 522 36.96 5.41 -19.28
CA TYR A 522 35.61 5.12 -18.79
C TYR A 522 35.49 3.75 -18.10
N ALA A 523 36.52 2.90 -18.17
CA ALA A 523 36.59 1.66 -17.41
C ALA A 523 37.06 1.83 -15.96
N ASN A 524 37.60 3.00 -15.57
CA ASN A 524 38.13 3.26 -14.23
C ASN A 524 37.04 3.56 -13.17
N ALA A 525 37.38 3.31 -11.91
CA ALA A 525 36.49 3.52 -10.77
C ALA A 525 36.37 5.00 -10.37
N LEU A 526 35.14 5.49 -10.24
CA LEU A 526 34.87 6.77 -9.58
C LEU A 526 34.34 6.55 -8.15
N PRO A 527 35.01 7.08 -7.11
CA PRO A 527 34.54 6.98 -5.74
C PRO A 527 33.45 8.03 -5.46
N PHE A 528 32.19 7.62 -5.64
CA PHE A 528 31.02 8.42 -5.26
C PHE A 528 31.04 8.75 -3.75
N ARG A 529 30.73 10.00 -3.41
CA ARG A 529 30.65 10.48 -2.02
C ARG A 529 29.20 10.81 -1.67
N PHE A 530 28.80 10.44 -0.45
CA PHE A 530 27.43 10.59 0.02
C PHE A 530 27.37 11.30 1.37
N SER A 531 26.59 12.37 1.45
CA SER A 531 26.14 12.92 2.72
C SER A 531 25.04 12.04 3.34
N ALA A 532 24.72 12.29 4.61
CA ALA A 532 23.65 11.64 5.37
C ALA A 532 22.40 12.52 5.44
#